data_AF-A0A9W8BCA8-F1
#
_entry.id   AF-A0A9W8BCA8-F1
#
_cell.length_a   1.000
_cell.length_b   1.000
_cell.length_c   1.000
_cell.angle_alpha   90.00
_cell.angle_beta   90.00
_cell.angle_gamma   90.00
#
_symmetry.space_group_name_H-M   'P 1'
#
loop_
_entity.id
_entity.type
_entity.pdbx_description
1 polymer ?
#
loop_
_entity_poly.entity_id
_entity_poly.type
_entity_poly.pdbx_seq_one_letter_code
_entity_poly.pdbx_strand_id
1 'polypeptide(L)'
;MSVFLRSQVMQRPSTLQHILRWPQNNAVFRCTKRLPSPTTTARRGLHAQSWTAMRPSLVLPTATKLTSEKYPQFQRHPDYATLTPKDLQFFAEVLPLECIMCSDPQLRPKGEVDDLEGFNTDFMGKYRGQSSVVLKPKHVQQISQILRYCNSRRLAVVPQGGNTGLVGGSVPVFDEVVINLANMNKIRSFDELSGVLVCDAGCVLEALDNHVAEKGHMMPLDLGAKGSCQIGGNVSTNAGGIRYLRYGSLHGSVLGLEIVLPDGTVVDNLSTLRKDSTGYDLKQLFIGAEGTLGIVTGVSIVTPPRPRAQQVALFGVNSYEDVQKTFRLAKQNLNEVLSAYEFWDDPSMRMVLNHSADNVRQPLSDSHPFYVLVETSGFNKDHDDEKMGHFIEMVMDKGYVADGVLSENETQLATFWAIRETISEAAVKTGPTYKYDVSIPIPQLYNLVLATRQRLSDAGLFKDGNHGLPVKEITGYGHIGDGNLHLNVVAQEYSPEVSKCIEPFVYEWVASHQGSISAEHGLGLMKAPHLHYSKPEPMISMMKNIKHLVDPNQIMNPYKFLP
;
A
#
# COMPACT_ATOMS: atom_id res chain seq x y z
N MET A 1 13.93 53.33 -30.00
CA MET A 1 15.02 52.59 -30.68
C MET A 1 14.46 51.22 -31.06
N SER A 2 13.88 51.14 -32.25
CA SER A 2 13.33 49.92 -32.83
C SER A 2 14.45 49.16 -33.54
N VAL A 3 14.57 47.85 -33.28
CA VAL A 3 15.41 46.97 -34.09
C VAL A 3 14.52 45.90 -34.71
N PHE A 4 14.44 45.95 -36.04
CA PHE A 4 13.80 45.02 -36.94
C PHE A 4 14.40 43.61 -36.84
N LEU A 5 13.56 42.59 -36.76
CA LEU A 5 13.94 41.20 -37.10
C LEU A 5 13.24 40.82 -38.41
N ARG A 6 14.06 40.63 -39.44
CA ARG A 6 13.67 40.21 -40.79
C ARG A 6 13.26 38.74 -40.80
N SER A 7 12.17 38.46 -41.48
CA SER A 7 11.76 37.13 -41.94
C SER A 7 12.70 36.64 -43.05
N GLN A 8 13.13 35.37 -42.96
CA GLN A 8 13.60 34.62 -44.11
C GLN A 8 12.85 33.29 -44.17
N VAL A 9 11.98 33.23 -45.17
CA VAL A 9 11.32 32.03 -45.67
C VAL A 9 12.35 31.25 -46.47
N MET A 10 12.68 30.03 -46.07
CA MET A 10 13.47 29.09 -46.88
C MET A 10 12.59 27.93 -47.34
N GLN A 11 12.50 27.80 -48.65
CA GLN A 11 11.76 26.77 -49.39
C GLN A 11 12.35 25.37 -49.14
N ARG A 12 11.50 24.37 -48.91
CA ARG A 12 11.88 22.94 -48.92
C ARG A 12 11.63 22.35 -50.30
N PRO A 13 12.58 21.61 -50.92
CA PRO A 13 12.27 20.71 -52.01
C PRO A 13 11.90 19.31 -51.48
N SER A 14 10.92 18.73 -52.17
CA SER A 14 10.42 17.37 -52.07
C SER A 14 11.39 16.32 -52.61
N THR A 15 11.05 15.04 -52.34
CA THR A 15 11.52 13.77 -52.93
C THR A 15 12.86 13.19 -52.46
N LEU A 16 12.78 12.05 -51.77
CA LEU A 16 13.46 10.80 -52.16
C LEU A 16 12.89 9.61 -51.35
N GLN A 17 12.10 8.78 -52.05
CA GLN A 17 11.87 7.37 -51.73
C GLN A 17 13.16 6.60 -52.07
N HIS A 18 13.59 5.66 -51.23
CA HIS A 18 14.07 4.30 -51.57
C HIS A 18 14.66 3.63 -50.31
N ILE A 19 14.01 2.58 -49.81
CA ILE A 19 14.46 1.17 -49.81
C ILE A 19 15.79 0.93 -49.07
N LEU A 20 15.70 0.39 -47.84
CA LEU A 20 16.74 -0.47 -47.25
C LEU A 20 16.07 -1.74 -46.72
N ARG A 21 16.41 -2.87 -47.36
CA ARG A 21 16.06 -4.23 -46.94
C ARG A 21 16.96 -4.64 -45.78
N TRP A 22 16.37 -5.18 -44.71
CA TRP A 22 17.08 -5.77 -43.59
C TRP A 22 17.36 -7.27 -43.83
N PRO A 23 18.52 -7.81 -43.43
CA PRO A 23 18.75 -9.25 -43.42
C PRO A 23 18.07 -9.89 -42.21
N GLN A 24 17.41 -11.02 -42.47
CA GLN A 24 16.75 -11.86 -41.45
C GLN A 24 17.79 -12.56 -40.57
N ASN A 25 17.64 -12.46 -39.25
CA ASN A 25 17.94 -13.54 -38.31
C ASN A 25 17.14 -13.38 -36.99
N ASN A 26 16.29 -14.38 -36.76
CA ASN A 26 15.43 -14.76 -35.63
C ASN A 26 15.46 -13.98 -34.30
N ALA A 27 14.43 -13.15 -34.10
CA ALA A 27 13.61 -13.06 -32.89
C ALA A 27 12.20 -12.59 -33.31
N VAL A 28 11.15 -13.36 -33.00
CA VAL A 28 9.81 -13.13 -33.55
C VAL A 28 8.99 -12.22 -32.63
N PHE A 29 8.97 -10.92 -32.90
CA PHE A 29 7.94 -10.02 -32.39
C PHE A 29 6.61 -10.37 -33.08
N ARG A 30 5.61 -10.87 -32.34
CA ARG A 30 4.29 -11.17 -32.91
C ARG A 30 3.40 -9.93 -32.89
N CYS A 31 3.25 -9.28 -34.04
CA CYS A 31 2.14 -8.38 -34.32
C CYS A 31 1.05 -9.17 -35.06
N THR A 32 -0.10 -9.45 -34.41
CA THR A 32 -1.18 -10.23 -35.03
C THR A 32 -2.03 -9.38 -35.98
N LYS A 33 -2.27 -9.93 -37.19
CA LYS A 33 -2.95 -9.27 -38.33
C LYS A 33 -4.42 -8.92 -38.07
N ARG A 34 -4.84 -7.76 -38.60
CA ARG A 34 -6.22 -7.24 -38.68
C ARG A 34 -7.19 -8.25 -39.32
N LEU A 35 -8.35 -8.43 -38.70
CA LEU A 35 -9.57 -9.00 -39.30
C LEU A 35 -10.60 -7.89 -39.57
N PRO A 36 -11.49 -8.04 -40.56
CA PRO A 36 -12.28 -6.94 -41.13
C PRO A 36 -13.50 -6.55 -40.28
N SER A 37 -13.88 -5.27 -40.41
CA SER A 37 -14.97 -4.57 -39.74
C SER A 37 -16.37 -5.18 -39.96
N PRO A 38 -17.25 -5.21 -38.96
CA PRO A 38 -18.68 -5.34 -39.17
C PRO A 38 -19.39 -3.98 -39.20
N THR A 39 -20.32 -3.89 -40.12
CA THR A 39 -21.27 -2.81 -40.37
C THR A 39 -22.25 -2.54 -39.22
N THR A 40 -22.64 -1.27 -39.12
CA THR A 40 -23.69 -0.63 -38.29
C THR A 40 -24.98 -1.42 -38.07
N THR A 41 -25.50 -1.46 -36.83
CA THR A 41 -26.80 -0.87 -36.40
C THR A 41 -27.14 -1.12 -34.93
N ALA A 42 -27.99 -0.24 -34.39
CA ALA A 42 -28.79 -0.30 -33.15
C ALA A 42 -28.16 0.20 -31.82
N ARG A 43 -28.40 1.50 -31.56
CA ARG A 43 -28.45 2.10 -30.22
C ARG A 43 -29.53 1.42 -29.37
N ARG A 44 -29.15 0.87 -28.21
CA ARG A 44 -30.02 0.73 -27.03
C ARG A 44 -29.22 1.06 -25.78
N GLY A 45 -29.73 1.99 -24.99
CA GLY A 45 -29.14 2.41 -23.72
C GLY A 45 -29.12 1.26 -22.72
N LEU A 46 -28.00 1.12 -22.02
CA LEU A 46 -27.85 0.23 -20.88
C LEU A 46 -27.75 1.09 -19.62
N HIS A 47 -28.74 0.93 -18.76
CA HIS A 47 -28.77 1.44 -17.40
C HIS A 47 -27.58 0.91 -16.59
N ALA A 48 -26.99 1.79 -15.79
CA ALA A 48 -26.01 1.46 -14.78
C ALA A 48 -26.57 0.42 -13.80
N GLN A 49 -26.06 -0.81 -13.88
CA GLN A 49 -26.20 -1.79 -12.81
C GLN A 49 -25.03 -1.62 -11.85
N SER A 50 -25.37 -1.38 -10.59
CA SER A 50 -24.45 -1.27 -9.46
C SER A 50 -23.60 -2.54 -9.34
N TRP A 51 -22.28 -2.39 -9.44
CA TRP A 51 -21.34 -3.43 -9.03
C TRP A 51 -21.32 -3.49 -7.50
N THR A 52 -22.18 -4.33 -6.91
CA THR A 52 -21.97 -4.82 -5.55
C THR A 52 -20.72 -5.68 -5.57
N ALA A 53 -19.64 -5.21 -4.93
CA ALA A 53 -18.44 -5.98 -4.69
C ALA A 53 -18.81 -7.32 -4.03
N MET A 54 -18.69 -8.41 -4.78
CA MET A 54 -18.75 -9.76 -4.22
C MET A 54 -17.54 -9.93 -3.31
N ARG A 55 -17.77 -9.94 -1.99
CA ARG A 55 -16.79 -10.44 -1.03
C ARG A 55 -16.50 -11.90 -1.39
N PRO A 56 -15.24 -12.31 -1.63
CA PRO A 56 -14.96 -13.72 -1.80
C PRO A 56 -15.30 -14.44 -0.50
N SER A 57 -16.14 -15.47 -0.58
CA SER A 57 -16.44 -16.37 0.54
C SER A 57 -15.21 -17.24 0.80
N LEU A 58 -14.26 -16.70 1.55
CA LEU A 58 -13.24 -17.49 2.23
C LEU A 58 -13.97 -18.40 3.22
N VAL A 59 -13.75 -19.71 3.10
CA VAL A 59 -14.09 -20.66 4.17
C VAL A 59 -13.41 -20.14 5.44
N LEU A 60 -14.20 -19.63 6.38
CA LEU A 60 -13.69 -19.09 7.63
C LEU A 60 -12.90 -20.22 8.33
N PRO A 61 -11.61 -20.01 8.64
CA PRO A 61 -10.93 -20.87 9.60
C PRO A 61 -11.70 -20.80 10.93
N THR A 62 -11.45 -21.77 11.81
CA THR A 62 -11.81 -21.65 13.23
C THR A 62 -11.56 -20.23 13.73
N ALA A 63 -12.52 -19.66 14.47
CA ALA A 63 -12.48 -18.26 14.92
C ALA A 63 -11.09 -17.90 15.45
N THR A 64 -10.48 -16.84 14.91
CA THR A 64 -9.13 -16.40 15.29
C THR A 64 -9.07 -16.27 16.81
N LYS A 65 -8.06 -16.89 17.45
CA LYS A 65 -7.88 -16.78 18.90
C LYS A 65 -7.60 -15.34 19.29
N LEU A 66 -7.97 -14.96 20.51
CA LEU A 66 -7.68 -13.63 21.02
C LEU A 66 -6.17 -13.38 21.02
N THR A 67 -5.77 -12.15 20.70
CA THR A 67 -4.37 -11.73 20.70
C THR A 67 -3.72 -11.98 22.06
N SER A 68 -4.44 -11.68 23.14
CA SER A 68 -4.02 -11.92 24.53
C SER A 68 -3.79 -13.40 24.86
N GLU A 69 -4.55 -14.32 24.23
CA GLU A 69 -4.38 -15.77 24.40
C GLU A 69 -3.20 -16.30 23.58
N LYS A 70 -3.05 -15.79 22.35
CA LYS A 70 -2.00 -16.21 21.41
C LYS A 70 -0.62 -15.68 21.82
N TYR A 71 -0.58 -14.51 22.45
CA TYR A 71 0.62 -13.80 22.85
C TYR A 71 0.55 -13.40 24.33
N PRO A 72 0.72 -14.36 25.26
CA PRO A 72 0.53 -14.15 26.69
C PRO A 72 1.55 -13.19 27.33
N GLN A 73 2.59 -12.79 26.59
CA GLN A 73 3.51 -11.74 27.00
C GLN A 73 2.86 -10.35 27.04
N PHE A 74 1.78 -10.12 26.29
CA PHE A 74 1.01 -8.89 26.40
C PHE A 74 0.11 -9.00 27.63
N GLN A 75 0.20 -8.00 28.50
CA GLN A 75 -0.66 -7.87 29.68
C GLN A 75 -1.45 -6.58 29.58
N ARG A 76 -2.75 -6.65 29.90
CA ARG A 76 -3.61 -5.47 29.93
C ARG A 76 -3.08 -4.52 31.00
N HIS A 77 -2.78 -3.28 30.61
CA HIS A 77 -2.24 -2.31 31.55
C HIS A 77 -3.24 -2.07 32.71
N PRO A 78 -2.81 -2.20 33.98
CA PRO A 78 -3.72 -2.15 35.13
C PRO A 78 -4.36 -0.77 35.32
N ASP A 79 -3.70 0.31 34.89
CA ASP A 79 -4.24 1.67 35.01
C ASP A 79 -5.37 1.98 34.01
N TYR A 80 -5.59 1.15 32.98
CA TYR A 80 -6.70 1.37 32.07
C TYR A 80 -8.01 1.03 32.76
N ALA A 81 -8.94 1.99 32.78
CA ALA A 81 -10.28 1.71 33.25
C ALA A 81 -10.98 0.70 32.34
N THR A 82 -11.96 0.00 32.90
CA THR A 82 -12.90 -0.81 32.13
C THR A 82 -14.15 0.02 31.86
N LEU A 83 -14.78 -0.23 30.71
CA LEU A 83 -16.04 0.41 30.34
C LEU A 83 -17.14 0.11 31.36
N THR A 84 -17.97 1.14 31.61
CA THR A 84 -19.14 1.09 32.49
C THR A 84 -20.36 1.64 31.75
N PRO A 85 -21.60 1.39 32.23
CA PRO A 85 -22.80 1.96 31.61
C PRO A 85 -22.78 3.50 31.53
N LYS A 86 -22.09 4.18 32.46
CA LYS A 86 -21.92 5.64 32.43
C LYS A 86 -21.06 6.11 31.26
N ASP A 87 -20.05 5.32 30.89
CA ASP A 87 -19.19 5.63 29.74
C ASP A 87 -20.00 5.56 28.43
N LEU A 88 -20.86 4.54 28.28
CA LEU A 88 -21.76 4.47 27.13
C LEU A 88 -22.84 5.56 27.12
N GLN A 89 -23.37 5.93 28.28
CA GLN A 89 -24.28 7.07 28.38
C GLN A 89 -23.60 8.35 27.89
N PHE A 90 -22.36 8.61 28.31
CA PHE A 90 -21.60 9.76 27.82
C PHE A 90 -21.41 9.70 26.30
N PHE A 91 -21.02 8.54 25.75
CA PHE A 91 -20.89 8.41 24.30
C PHE A 91 -22.22 8.66 23.56
N ALA A 92 -23.35 8.25 24.12
CA ALA A 92 -24.69 8.50 23.57
C ALA A 92 -25.15 9.97 23.69
N GLU A 93 -24.55 10.75 24.57
CA GLU A 93 -24.74 12.21 24.64
C GLU A 93 -23.94 12.94 23.54
N VAL A 94 -22.79 12.37 23.12
CA VAL A 94 -21.90 12.93 22.08
C VAL A 94 -22.26 12.46 20.67
N LEU A 95 -22.66 11.19 20.55
CA LEU A 95 -22.94 10.52 19.29
C LEU A 95 -24.41 10.09 19.21
N PRO A 96 -25.04 10.21 18.04
CA PRO A 96 -26.30 9.52 17.77
C PRO A 96 -26.16 8.00 18.03
N LEU A 97 -27.22 7.36 18.52
CA LEU A 97 -27.17 5.93 18.90
C LEU A 97 -26.78 5.02 17.73
N GLU A 98 -27.13 5.35 16.48
CA GLU A 98 -26.73 4.57 15.30
C GLU A 98 -25.22 4.64 14.98
N CYS A 99 -24.49 5.52 15.67
CA CYS A 99 -23.04 5.66 15.56
C CYS A 99 -22.30 4.96 16.71
N ILE A 100 -23.00 4.22 17.58
CA ILE A 100 -22.44 3.46 18.68
C ILE A 100 -22.82 2.00 18.47
N MET A 101 -21.82 1.14 18.31
CA MET A 101 -22.03 -0.30 18.28
C MET A 101 -21.55 -0.90 19.60
N CYS A 102 -22.33 -1.79 20.21
CA CYS A 102 -21.98 -2.43 21.47
C CYS A 102 -22.39 -3.91 21.49
N SER A 103 -21.41 -4.77 21.80
CA SER A 103 -21.62 -6.21 21.95
C SER A 103 -21.94 -6.65 23.39
N ASP A 104 -21.85 -5.75 24.37
CA ASP A 104 -22.18 -6.06 25.77
C ASP A 104 -23.65 -5.73 26.08
N PRO A 105 -24.50 -6.74 26.37
CA PRO A 105 -25.90 -6.51 26.72
C PRO A 105 -26.10 -5.65 27.97
N GLN A 106 -25.14 -5.65 28.90
CA GLN A 106 -25.22 -4.90 30.16
C GLN A 106 -24.91 -3.42 29.99
N LEU A 107 -24.17 -3.07 28.93
CA LEU A 107 -23.80 -1.68 28.67
C LEU A 107 -24.84 -0.99 27.77
N ARG A 108 -25.60 -1.73 26.95
CA ARG A 108 -26.44 -1.17 25.89
C ARG A 108 -27.68 -0.39 26.39
N PRO A 109 -28.04 0.77 25.79
CA PRO A 109 -29.28 1.48 26.10
C PRO A 109 -30.59 0.81 25.63
N LYS A 110 -30.57 -0.01 24.55
CA LYS A 110 -31.64 -0.91 24.02
C LYS A 110 -31.20 -1.57 22.69
N GLY A 111 -31.65 -2.80 22.35
CA GLY A 111 -31.51 -3.42 21.01
C GLY A 111 -30.82 -4.80 20.95
N GLU A 112 -30.72 -5.37 19.74
CA GLU A 112 -30.02 -6.64 19.43
C GLU A 112 -28.51 -6.46 19.41
N VAL A 113 -27.76 -7.28 20.17
CA VAL A 113 -26.28 -7.27 20.29
C VAL A 113 -25.60 -7.06 18.94
N ASP A 114 -24.72 -6.05 18.84
CA ASP A 114 -24.02 -5.75 17.59
C ASP A 114 -22.85 -6.72 17.36
N ASP A 115 -22.65 -7.12 16.11
CA ASP A 115 -21.48 -7.89 15.71
C ASP A 115 -20.26 -6.97 15.55
N LEU A 116 -19.27 -7.15 16.42
CA LEU A 116 -18.02 -6.39 16.43
C LEU A 116 -16.82 -7.18 15.88
N GLU A 117 -17.04 -8.39 15.35
CA GLU A 117 -15.95 -9.28 14.93
C GLU A 117 -15.07 -8.63 13.85
N GLY A 118 -15.68 -7.96 12.86
CA GLY A 118 -14.95 -7.27 11.79
C GLY A 118 -14.12 -6.05 12.23
N PHE A 119 -14.36 -5.54 13.43
CA PHE A 119 -13.59 -4.43 14.03
C PHE A 119 -12.49 -4.93 14.97
N ASN A 120 -12.67 -6.14 15.52
CA ASN A 120 -11.72 -6.79 16.41
C ASN A 120 -10.68 -7.63 15.66
N THR A 121 -11.01 -8.17 14.48
CA THR A 121 -10.11 -9.02 13.70
C THR A 121 -9.41 -8.23 12.59
N ASP A 122 -8.08 -8.40 12.46
CA ASP A 122 -7.29 -7.70 11.45
C ASP A 122 -7.46 -8.30 10.05
N PHE A 123 -6.98 -7.59 9.03
CA PHE A 123 -7.11 -7.99 7.63
C PHE A 123 -6.55 -9.40 7.35
N MET A 124 -5.48 -9.80 8.04
CA MET A 124 -4.85 -11.11 7.85
C MET A 124 -5.48 -12.23 8.68
N GLY A 125 -6.44 -11.92 9.57
CA GLY A 125 -6.98 -12.88 10.54
C GLY A 125 -5.93 -13.41 11.53
N LYS A 126 -4.82 -12.68 11.73
CA LYS A 126 -3.68 -13.05 12.60
C LYS A 126 -3.87 -12.57 14.04
N TYR A 127 -4.52 -11.42 14.21
CA TYR A 127 -4.75 -10.72 15.48
C TYR A 127 -6.24 -10.46 15.66
N ARG A 128 -6.72 -10.67 16.89
CA ARG A 128 -8.11 -10.43 17.28
C ARG A 128 -8.19 -9.80 18.67
N GLY A 129 -8.81 -8.64 18.76
CA GLY A 129 -9.14 -7.96 20.01
C GLY A 129 -10.43 -8.47 20.64
N GLN A 130 -10.85 -7.82 21.73
CA GLN A 130 -12.08 -8.10 22.45
C GLN A 130 -12.79 -6.81 22.89
N SER A 131 -12.71 -5.76 22.05
CA SER A 131 -13.45 -4.53 22.28
C SER A 131 -14.95 -4.80 22.28
N SER A 132 -15.64 -4.23 23.26
CA SER A 132 -17.09 -4.30 23.39
C SER A 132 -17.82 -3.09 22.81
N VAL A 133 -17.08 -2.08 22.32
CA VAL A 133 -17.64 -0.80 21.84
C VAL A 133 -16.88 -0.26 20.63
N VAL A 134 -17.63 0.08 19.58
CA VAL A 134 -17.14 0.84 18.41
C VAL A 134 -17.90 2.15 18.30
N LEU A 135 -17.17 3.26 18.20
CA LEU A 135 -17.69 4.60 18.03
C LEU A 135 -17.44 5.08 16.60
N LYS A 136 -18.46 5.61 15.93
CA LYS A 136 -18.41 6.06 14.52
C LYS A 136 -18.73 7.55 14.38
N PRO A 137 -17.85 8.45 14.86
CA PRO A 137 -18.06 9.90 14.80
C PRO A 137 -18.24 10.39 13.37
N LYS A 138 -19.00 11.48 13.21
CA LYS A 138 -19.24 12.16 11.93
C LYS A 138 -18.43 13.45 11.81
N HIS A 139 -18.09 14.11 12.92
CA HIS A 139 -17.42 15.42 12.95
C HIS A 139 -16.31 15.48 14.01
N VAL A 140 -15.36 16.39 13.81
CA VAL A 140 -14.13 16.55 14.61
C VAL A 140 -14.41 16.76 16.10
N GLN A 141 -15.43 17.56 16.41
CA GLN A 141 -15.79 17.90 17.79
C GLN A 141 -16.24 16.67 18.59
N GLN A 142 -16.84 15.67 17.92
CA GLN A 142 -17.23 14.42 18.57
C GLN A 142 -15.98 13.63 18.98
N ILE A 143 -14.97 13.56 18.12
CA ILE A 143 -13.68 12.92 18.44
C ILE A 143 -12.99 13.65 19.59
N SER A 144 -12.97 14.99 19.56
CA SER A 144 -12.43 15.82 20.64
C SER A 144 -13.08 15.50 21.99
N GLN A 145 -14.42 15.45 22.04
CA GLN A 145 -15.16 15.13 23.26
C GLN A 145 -14.89 13.69 23.74
N ILE A 146 -14.89 12.73 22.82
CA ILE A 146 -14.61 11.31 23.11
C ILE A 146 -13.21 11.14 23.67
N LEU A 147 -12.17 11.66 23.00
CA LEU A 147 -10.78 11.52 23.45
C LEU A 147 -10.55 12.20 24.78
N ARG A 148 -11.08 13.41 25.00
CA ARG A 148 -11.01 14.08 26.30
C ARG A 148 -11.61 13.22 27.42
N TYR A 149 -12.77 12.63 27.17
CA TYR A 149 -13.43 11.75 28.12
C TYR A 149 -12.61 10.49 28.39
N CYS A 150 -12.20 9.78 27.34
CA CYS A 150 -11.38 8.59 27.42
C CYS A 150 -10.07 8.87 28.18
N ASN A 151 -9.41 9.99 27.92
CA ASN A 151 -8.19 10.40 28.61
C ASN A 151 -8.44 10.65 30.11
N SER A 152 -9.55 11.33 30.46
CA SER A 152 -9.92 11.56 31.87
C SER A 152 -10.22 10.27 32.64
N ARG A 153 -10.76 9.26 31.94
CA ARG A 153 -11.10 7.94 32.48
C ARG A 153 -9.99 6.92 32.33
N ARG A 154 -8.91 7.24 31.61
CA ARG A 154 -7.88 6.28 31.16
C ARG A 154 -8.48 5.08 30.42
N LEU A 155 -9.46 5.33 29.54
CA LEU A 155 -9.94 4.33 28.59
C LEU A 155 -9.01 4.33 27.39
N ALA A 156 -8.38 3.19 27.12
CA ALA A 156 -7.56 3.01 25.94
C ALA A 156 -8.41 3.05 24.66
N VAL A 157 -7.83 3.57 23.57
CA VAL A 157 -8.50 3.83 22.30
C VAL A 157 -7.67 3.27 21.14
N VAL A 158 -8.34 2.67 20.16
CA VAL A 158 -7.74 2.28 18.88
C VAL A 158 -8.42 3.05 17.74
N PRO A 159 -7.70 3.98 17.09
CA PRO A 159 -8.18 4.61 15.86
C PRO A 159 -8.22 3.58 14.73
N GLN A 160 -9.31 3.53 13.98
CA GLN A 160 -9.48 2.58 12.90
C GLN A 160 -10.06 3.24 11.65
N GLY A 161 -9.36 3.05 10.53
CA GLY A 161 -9.83 3.43 9.20
C GLY A 161 -10.52 2.25 8.50
N GLY A 162 -10.05 1.93 7.29
CA GLY A 162 -10.54 0.80 6.49
C GLY A 162 -10.18 -0.60 6.99
N ASN A 163 -9.42 -0.73 8.09
CA ASN A 163 -8.92 -1.98 8.65
C ASN A 163 -8.15 -2.88 7.63
N THR A 164 -7.30 -2.27 6.80
CA THR A 164 -6.48 -2.95 5.77
C THR A 164 -5.00 -3.05 6.12
N GLY A 165 -4.60 -2.65 7.34
CA GLY A 165 -3.21 -2.71 7.80
C GLY A 165 -2.74 -4.15 8.05
N LEU A 166 -1.45 -4.42 7.85
CA LEU A 166 -0.89 -5.78 7.85
C LEU A 166 -0.02 -6.12 9.08
N VAL A 167 0.03 -5.21 10.06
CA VAL A 167 0.94 -5.28 11.21
C VAL A 167 0.19 -5.35 12.55
N GLY A 168 -1.13 -5.56 12.53
CA GLY A 168 -1.98 -5.58 13.72
C GLY A 168 -2.20 -4.20 14.36
N GLY A 169 -1.82 -3.11 13.68
CA GLY A 169 -1.94 -1.75 14.19
C GLY A 169 -3.40 -1.27 14.34
N SER A 170 -4.31 -1.75 13.48
CA SER A 170 -5.68 -1.26 13.34
C SER A 170 -6.73 -1.92 14.25
N VAL A 171 -6.36 -2.92 15.05
CA VAL A 171 -7.31 -3.67 15.90
C VAL A 171 -6.89 -3.70 17.38
N PRO A 172 -7.82 -3.80 18.34
CA PRO A 172 -7.50 -3.89 19.77
C PRO A 172 -6.62 -5.09 20.12
N VAL A 173 -5.82 -4.98 21.18
CA VAL A 173 -5.13 -6.13 21.78
C VAL A 173 -6.02 -6.77 22.86
N PHE A 174 -6.71 -5.93 23.63
CA PHE A 174 -7.66 -6.28 24.68
C PHE A 174 -9.02 -5.61 24.38
N ASP A 175 -9.49 -4.78 25.30
CA ASP A 175 -10.82 -4.17 25.37
C ASP A 175 -10.82 -2.67 25.00
N GLU A 176 -9.80 -2.19 24.29
CA GLU A 176 -9.70 -0.79 23.88
C GLU A 176 -10.93 -0.32 23.08
N VAL A 177 -11.39 0.91 23.29
CA VAL A 177 -12.50 1.50 22.54
C VAL A 177 -12.06 1.73 21.10
N VAL A 178 -12.79 1.17 20.13
CA VAL A 178 -12.49 1.43 18.72
C VAL A 178 -13.15 2.73 18.28
N ILE A 179 -12.38 3.67 17.75
CA ILE A 179 -12.91 4.88 17.09
C ILE A 179 -12.74 4.68 15.59
N ASN A 180 -13.83 4.37 14.91
CA ASN A 180 -13.85 4.10 13.48
C ASN A 180 -14.24 5.36 12.68
N LEU A 181 -13.39 5.75 11.72
CA LEU A 181 -13.51 7.00 10.98
C LEU A 181 -14.42 6.93 9.75
N ALA A 182 -15.04 5.78 9.43
CA ALA A 182 -15.79 5.60 8.18
C ALA A 182 -16.97 6.56 7.98
N ASN A 183 -17.50 7.13 9.05
CA ASN A 183 -18.58 8.12 9.00
C ASN A 183 -18.08 9.57 8.74
N MET A 184 -16.75 9.80 8.78
CA MET A 184 -16.09 11.06 8.39
C MET A 184 -15.56 10.93 6.96
N ASN A 185 -16.44 11.01 5.96
CA ASN A 185 -16.11 10.67 4.57
C ASN A 185 -16.44 11.78 3.56
N LYS A 186 -16.44 13.05 3.99
CA LYS A 186 -16.74 14.17 3.10
C LYS A 186 -15.49 14.69 2.40
N ILE A 187 -15.60 14.91 1.10
CA ILE A 187 -14.69 15.80 0.37
C ILE A 187 -15.09 17.24 0.73
N ARG A 188 -14.16 18.00 1.33
CA ARG A 188 -14.41 19.36 1.83
C ARG A 188 -14.23 20.40 0.73
N SER A 189 -13.17 20.28 -0.06
CA SER A 189 -12.90 21.15 -1.20
C SER A 189 -11.91 20.52 -2.18
N PHE A 190 -11.91 21.03 -3.42
CA PHE A 190 -10.88 20.74 -4.41
C PHE A 190 -10.60 22.01 -5.22
N ASP A 191 -9.35 22.44 -5.25
CA ASP A 191 -8.91 23.54 -6.10
C ASP A 191 -8.30 22.96 -7.39
N GLU A 192 -9.01 23.10 -8.51
CA GLU A 192 -8.59 22.62 -9.84
C GLU A 192 -7.34 23.33 -10.36
N LEU A 193 -7.07 24.56 -9.91
CA LEU A 193 -5.89 25.29 -10.37
C LEU A 193 -4.64 24.77 -9.68
N SER A 194 -4.70 24.58 -8.35
CA SER A 194 -3.56 24.11 -7.58
C SER A 194 -3.44 22.58 -7.54
N GLY A 195 -4.51 21.86 -7.87
CA GLY A 195 -4.62 20.41 -7.67
C GLY A 195 -4.62 20.03 -6.19
N VAL A 196 -5.19 20.85 -5.31
CA VAL A 196 -5.21 20.53 -3.86
C VAL A 196 -6.58 20.03 -3.46
N LEU A 197 -6.60 18.82 -2.89
CA LEU A 197 -7.77 18.17 -2.32
C LEU A 197 -7.76 18.35 -0.81
N VAL A 198 -8.90 18.73 -0.23
CA VAL A 198 -9.14 18.69 1.22
C VAL A 198 -10.31 17.76 1.50
N CYS A 199 -10.12 16.77 2.37
CA CYS A 199 -11.13 15.77 2.69
C CYS A 199 -11.04 15.28 4.14
N ASP A 200 -12.12 14.64 4.60
CA ASP A 200 -12.12 13.93 5.87
C ASP A 200 -11.26 12.66 5.81
N ALA A 201 -10.69 12.28 6.96
CA ALA A 201 -9.79 11.14 7.10
C ALA A 201 -10.42 9.77 6.73
N GLY A 202 -11.74 9.64 6.81
CA GLY A 202 -12.47 8.41 6.47
C GLY A 202 -12.84 8.27 4.99
N CYS A 203 -12.44 9.22 4.13
CA CYS A 203 -12.64 9.07 2.68
C CYS A 203 -11.82 7.89 2.14
N VAL A 204 -12.49 7.00 1.41
CA VAL A 204 -11.88 5.85 0.73
C VAL A 204 -10.99 6.32 -0.42
N LEU A 205 -9.78 5.75 -0.56
CA LEU A 205 -8.80 6.19 -1.55
C LEU A 205 -9.34 6.13 -2.99
N GLU A 206 -10.00 5.04 -3.37
CA GLU A 206 -10.61 4.89 -4.70
C GLU A 206 -11.68 5.94 -4.98
N ALA A 207 -12.52 6.27 -3.98
CA ALA A 207 -13.52 7.31 -4.11
C ALA A 207 -12.88 8.70 -4.31
N LEU A 208 -11.75 8.97 -3.65
CA LEU A 208 -10.98 10.19 -3.86
C LEU A 208 -10.35 10.25 -5.25
N ASP A 209 -9.73 9.16 -5.72
CA ASP A 209 -9.15 9.11 -7.08
C ASP A 209 -10.21 9.34 -8.15
N ASN A 210 -11.37 8.66 -8.04
CA ASN A 210 -12.49 8.85 -8.96
C ASN A 210 -13.00 10.30 -8.96
N HIS A 211 -13.11 10.93 -7.79
CA HIS A 211 -13.56 12.33 -7.70
C HIS A 211 -12.59 13.29 -8.41
N VAL A 212 -11.28 13.14 -8.22
CA VAL A 212 -10.29 14.02 -8.86
C VAL A 212 -10.04 13.65 -10.32
N ALA A 213 -10.34 12.40 -10.72
CA ALA A 213 -10.29 11.94 -12.12
C ALA A 213 -11.18 12.77 -13.04
N GLU A 214 -12.41 13.08 -12.58
CA GLU A 214 -13.39 13.88 -13.33
C GLU A 214 -12.86 15.27 -13.71
N LYS A 215 -11.85 15.75 -12.97
CA LYS A 215 -11.22 17.06 -13.14
C LYS A 215 -9.82 16.98 -13.76
N GLY A 216 -9.43 15.80 -14.25
CA GLY A 216 -8.12 15.60 -14.88
C GLY A 216 -6.96 15.48 -13.90
N HIS A 217 -7.22 15.09 -12.65
CA HIS A 217 -6.22 14.80 -11.62
C HIS A 217 -6.26 13.33 -11.18
N MET A 218 -5.32 12.94 -10.32
CA MET A 218 -5.24 11.62 -9.72
C MET A 218 -4.64 11.71 -8.31
N MET A 219 -4.91 10.72 -7.46
CA MET A 219 -4.24 10.65 -6.16
C MET A 219 -2.74 10.35 -6.35
N PRO A 220 -1.84 10.93 -5.54
CA PRO A 220 -0.40 10.75 -5.66
C PRO A 220 0.08 9.35 -5.23
N LEU A 221 -0.79 8.57 -4.60
CA LEU A 221 -0.56 7.20 -4.17
C LEU A 221 -1.63 6.27 -4.75
N ASP A 222 -1.27 5.01 -4.96
CA ASP A 222 -2.19 3.95 -5.35
C ASP A 222 -1.69 2.61 -4.80
N LEU A 223 -2.61 1.76 -4.34
CA LEU A 223 -2.28 0.51 -3.66
C LEU A 223 -3.42 -0.51 -3.76
N GLY A 224 -3.11 -1.80 -3.59
CA GLY A 224 -4.08 -2.89 -3.81
C GLY A 224 -5.33 -2.83 -2.92
N ALA A 225 -5.27 -2.14 -1.77
CA ALA A 225 -6.40 -1.95 -0.87
C ALA A 225 -7.26 -0.68 -1.17
N LYS A 226 -7.09 -0.02 -2.33
CA LYS A 226 -7.69 1.30 -2.64
C LYS A 226 -9.21 1.38 -2.44
N GLY A 227 -9.93 0.28 -2.67
CA GLY A 227 -11.40 0.20 -2.52
C GLY A 227 -11.87 0.19 -1.06
N SER A 228 -10.96 0.04 -0.09
CA SER A 228 -11.29 -0.05 1.35
C SER A 228 -10.43 0.85 2.23
N CYS A 229 -9.15 1.08 1.87
CA CYS A 229 -8.27 1.92 2.66
C CYS A 229 -8.78 3.38 2.66
N GLN A 230 -8.60 4.04 3.80
CA GLN A 230 -9.05 5.41 4.00
C GLN A 230 -7.85 6.35 4.09
N ILE A 231 -8.00 7.58 3.61
CA ILE A 231 -6.87 8.53 3.48
C ILE A 231 -6.17 8.82 4.82
N GLY A 232 -6.91 8.88 5.93
CA GLY A 232 -6.32 9.04 7.26
C GLY A 232 -5.51 7.83 7.70
N GLY A 233 -5.93 6.62 7.29
CA GLY A 233 -5.15 5.40 7.47
C GLY A 233 -3.86 5.42 6.66
N ASN A 234 -3.96 5.78 5.36
CA ASN A 234 -2.80 5.91 4.48
C ASN A 234 -1.77 6.90 5.04
N VAL A 235 -2.23 8.06 5.52
CA VAL A 235 -1.39 9.07 6.20
C VAL A 235 -0.77 8.49 7.48
N SER A 236 -1.58 7.86 8.32
CA SER A 236 -1.11 7.33 9.61
C SER A 236 -0.08 6.21 9.46
N THR A 237 -0.08 5.48 8.35
CA THR A 237 0.92 4.44 8.06
C THR A 237 2.03 4.93 7.12
N ASN A 238 1.98 6.18 6.64
CA ASN A 238 2.83 6.69 5.56
C ASN A 238 2.87 5.72 4.36
N ALA A 239 1.68 5.32 3.89
CA ALA A 239 1.55 4.34 2.82
C ALA A 239 2.33 4.76 1.57
N GLY A 240 3.04 3.78 0.98
CA GLY A 240 3.74 3.94 -0.30
C GLY A 240 2.86 3.52 -1.48
N GLY A 241 3.22 2.41 -2.11
CA GLY A 241 2.47 1.79 -3.19
C GLY A 241 3.04 2.02 -4.59
N ILE A 242 2.32 1.56 -5.61
CA ILE A 242 2.86 1.33 -6.96
C ILE A 242 3.26 2.61 -7.72
N ARG A 243 2.90 3.79 -7.23
CA ARG A 243 3.24 5.10 -7.82
C ARG A 243 4.27 5.89 -7.01
N TYR A 244 4.81 5.31 -5.94
CA TYR A 244 5.73 5.98 -5.03
C TYR A 244 6.99 6.48 -5.74
N LEU A 245 7.52 5.71 -6.69
CA LEU A 245 8.69 6.10 -7.49
C LEU A 245 8.54 7.47 -8.15
N ARG A 246 7.33 7.83 -8.60
CA ARG A 246 7.07 9.07 -9.33
C ARG A 246 6.64 10.22 -8.45
N TYR A 247 5.75 9.97 -7.49
CA TYR A 247 5.11 11.03 -6.70
C TYR A 247 5.62 11.10 -5.26
N GLY A 248 6.45 10.15 -4.84
CA GLY A 248 7.13 10.12 -3.56
C GLY A 248 6.23 9.87 -2.36
N SER A 249 6.78 10.15 -1.18
CA SER A 249 6.11 9.94 0.11
C SER A 249 4.97 10.91 0.37
N LEU A 250 4.01 10.45 1.17
CA LEU A 250 3.01 11.31 1.80
C LEU A 250 3.62 12.44 2.63
N HIS A 251 4.83 12.30 3.17
CA HIS A 251 5.56 13.39 3.82
C HIS A 251 5.74 14.62 2.90
N GLY A 252 5.80 14.43 1.58
CA GLY A 252 5.91 15.52 0.59
C GLY A 252 4.60 15.90 -0.10
N SER A 253 3.65 14.97 -0.19
CA SER A 253 2.37 15.16 -0.87
C SER A 253 1.26 15.70 0.04
N VAL A 254 1.30 15.41 1.34
CA VAL A 254 0.39 16.00 2.32
C VAL A 254 0.84 17.44 2.59
N LEU A 255 -0.08 18.40 2.45
CA LEU A 255 0.16 19.82 2.70
C LEU A 255 -0.23 20.22 4.12
N GLY A 256 -1.30 19.62 4.65
CA GLY A 256 -1.86 19.95 5.96
C GLY A 256 -2.67 18.79 6.55
N LEU A 257 -2.80 18.79 7.88
CA LEU A 257 -3.58 17.81 8.63
C LEU A 257 -4.43 18.52 9.70
N GLU A 258 -5.61 17.98 9.94
CA GLU A 258 -6.43 18.25 11.12
C GLU A 258 -6.36 17.02 12.02
N ILE A 259 -5.96 17.22 13.27
CA ILE A 259 -5.66 16.14 14.21
C ILE A 259 -6.36 16.41 15.55
N VAL A 260 -6.85 15.37 16.20
CA VAL A 260 -7.30 15.43 17.60
C VAL A 260 -6.30 14.68 18.48
N LEU A 261 -5.73 15.40 19.45
CA LEU A 261 -4.78 14.87 20.42
C LEU A 261 -5.49 14.06 21.54
N PRO A 262 -4.77 13.26 22.33
CA PRO A 262 -5.36 12.41 23.37
C PRO A 262 -6.20 13.18 24.41
N ASP A 263 -5.82 14.42 24.73
CA ASP A 263 -6.57 15.30 25.64
C ASP A 263 -7.83 15.93 25.02
N GLY A 264 -8.09 15.63 23.75
CA GLY A 264 -9.17 16.19 22.94
C GLY A 264 -8.84 17.54 22.31
N THR A 265 -7.61 18.05 22.42
CA THR A 265 -7.20 19.28 21.73
C THR A 265 -7.23 19.06 20.21
N VAL A 266 -7.85 19.98 19.49
CA VAL A 266 -7.89 19.96 18.02
C VAL A 266 -6.74 20.82 17.49
N VAL A 267 -5.82 20.19 16.77
CA VAL A 267 -4.76 20.85 16.02
C VAL A 267 -5.20 20.92 14.57
N ASP A 268 -5.70 22.08 14.16
CA ASP A 268 -6.15 22.32 12.79
C ASP A 268 -5.09 23.11 12.02
N ASN A 269 -4.39 22.41 11.12
CA ASN A 269 -3.55 23.02 10.11
C ASN A 269 -3.81 22.35 8.75
N LEU A 270 -5.04 22.46 8.24
CA LEU A 270 -5.40 22.06 6.87
C LEU A 270 -4.90 23.07 5.82
N SER A 271 -3.62 23.44 5.91
CA SER A 271 -2.97 24.29 4.93
C SER A 271 -3.06 23.69 3.53
N THR A 272 -3.44 24.53 2.57
CA THR A 272 -3.44 24.22 1.14
C THR A 272 -2.22 24.81 0.42
N LEU A 273 -1.28 25.41 1.18
CA LEU A 273 -0.11 26.07 0.62
C LEU A 273 0.95 25.05 0.22
N ARG A 274 1.52 25.22 -0.98
CA ARG A 274 2.63 24.37 -1.43
C ARG A 274 3.92 24.59 -0.63
N LYS A 275 4.09 25.79 -0.07
CA LYS A 275 5.24 26.18 0.75
C LYS A 275 4.74 27.01 1.93
N ASP A 276 5.11 26.57 3.13
CA ASP A 276 4.90 27.28 4.38
C ASP A 276 6.07 26.94 5.31
N SER A 277 6.72 27.95 5.87
CA SER A 277 7.91 27.79 6.72
C SER A 277 7.77 28.59 8.01
N THR A 278 6.55 28.73 8.51
CA THR A 278 6.19 29.51 9.70
C THR A 278 6.29 28.70 11.00
N GLY A 279 7.41 27.98 11.20
CA GLY A 279 7.68 27.18 12.39
C GLY A 279 8.05 25.73 12.08
N TYR A 280 7.85 24.83 13.05
CA TYR A 280 8.09 23.40 12.86
C TYR A 280 6.98 22.76 12.01
N ASP A 281 7.36 21.83 11.15
CA ASP A 281 6.41 21.09 10.31
C ASP A 281 5.72 19.95 11.11
N LEU A 282 4.84 20.34 12.04
CA LEU A 282 4.25 19.41 13.03
C LEU A 282 3.46 18.26 12.40
N LYS A 283 2.89 18.44 11.20
CA LYS A 283 2.14 17.38 10.51
C LYS A 283 3.01 16.13 10.28
N GLN A 284 4.33 16.32 10.11
CA GLN A 284 5.28 15.24 9.85
C GLN A 284 5.36 14.24 11.01
N LEU A 285 5.07 14.66 12.24
CA LEU A 285 5.05 13.76 13.39
C LEU A 285 3.89 12.77 13.34
N PHE A 286 2.80 13.08 12.62
CA PHE A 286 1.58 12.27 12.57
C PHE A 286 1.52 11.38 11.32
N ILE A 287 2.26 11.74 10.26
CA ILE A 287 2.45 10.90 9.08
C ILE A 287 3.35 9.73 9.48
N GLY A 288 2.81 8.50 9.47
CA GLY A 288 3.52 7.30 9.93
C GLY A 288 3.47 7.05 11.45
N ALA A 289 2.64 7.77 12.21
CA ALA A 289 2.52 7.59 13.67
C ALA A 289 1.55 6.47 14.10
N GLU A 290 0.85 5.86 13.16
CA GLU A 290 -0.08 4.73 13.37
C GLU A 290 -1.13 4.98 14.47
N GLY A 291 -1.62 6.22 14.57
CA GLY A 291 -2.63 6.62 15.55
C GLY A 291 -2.13 6.72 17.00
N THR A 292 -0.83 6.59 17.25
CA THR A 292 -0.27 6.62 18.61
C THR A 292 -0.09 8.04 19.18
N LEU A 293 -0.07 9.07 18.35
CA LEU A 293 0.06 10.47 18.80
C LEU A 293 -1.26 11.25 18.75
N GLY A 294 -2.32 10.67 18.18
CA GLY A 294 -3.60 11.33 17.97
C GLY A 294 -4.36 10.74 16.79
N ILE A 295 -5.53 11.29 16.51
CA ILE A 295 -6.40 10.86 15.41
C ILE A 295 -6.36 11.92 14.31
N VAL A 296 -5.90 11.54 13.12
CA VAL A 296 -6.05 12.37 11.91
C VAL A 296 -7.52 12.38 11.51
N THR A 297 -8.14 13.56 11.43
CA THR A 297 -9.57 13.75 11.10
C THR A 297 -9.79 14.41 9.75
N GLY A 298 -8.80 15.14 9.24
CA GLY A 298 -8.83 15.78 7.93
C GLY A 298 -7.45 15.82 7.28
N VAL A 299 -7.42 15.82 5.95
CA VAL A 299 -6.20 15.79 5.15
C VAL A 299 -6.30 16.82 4.02
N SER A 300 -5.27 17.65 3.86
CA SER A 300 -5.01 18.41 2.64
C SER A 300 -3.84 17.78 1.89
N ILE A 301 -4.04 17.44 0.62
CA ILE A 301 -3.07 16.68 -0.20
C ILE A 301 -3.00 17.23 -1.62
N VAL A 302 -1.80 17.30 -2.20
CA VAL A 302 -1.63 17.63 -3.61
C VAL A 302 -1.92 16.40 -4.48
N THR A 303 -2.75 16.60 -5.51
CA THR A 303 -3.12 15.60 -6.50
C THR A 303 -2.45 15.93 -7.84
N PRO A 304 -1.53 15.08 -8.34
CA PRO A 304 -0.91 15.28 -9.64
C PRO A 304 -1.95 15.34 -10.78
N PRO A 305 -1.65 16.02 -11.88
CA PRO A 305 -2.42 15.90 -13.11
C PRO A 305 -2.45 14.44 -13.58
N ARG A 306 -3.61 13.99 -14.06
CA ARG A 306 -3.78 12.65 -14.62
C ARG A 306 -3.02 12.57 -15.95
N PRO A 307 -2.19 11.54 -16.16
CA PRO A 307 -1.47 11.37 -17.42
C PRO A 307 -2.44 11.17 -18.60
N ARG A 308 -2.04 11.61 -19.79
CA ARG A 308 -2.80 11.41 -21.04
C ARG A 308 -2.27 10.23 -21.86
N ALA A 309 -1.07 9.76 -21.53
CA ALA A 309 -0.45 8.61 -22.16
C ALA A 309 0.13 7.73 -21.05
N GLN A 310 -0.28 6.46 -21.07
CA GLN A 310 0.26 5.43 -20.19
C GLN A 310 0.60 4.21 -21.01
N GLN A 311 1.73 3.59 -20.69
CA GLN A 311 2.21 2.37 -21.33
C GLN A 311 2.85 1.47 -20.28
N VAL A 312 2.59 0.17 -20.39
CA VAL A 312 3.25 -0.85 -19.57
C VAL A 312 3.98 -1.83 -20.46
N ALA A 313 5.26 -2.01 -20.20
CA ALA A 313 6.06 -3.09 -20.77
C ALA A 313 6.32 -4.16 -19.70
N LEU A 314 6.20 -5.42 -20.09
CA LEU A 314 6.52 -6.57 -19.26
C LEU A 314 7.64 -7.36 -19.93
N PHE A 315 8.71 -7.61 -19.18
CA PHE A 315 9.91 -8.29 -19.66
C PHE A 315 10.22 -9.54 -18.85
N GLY A 316 10.68 -10.59 -19.52
CA GLY A 316 11.34 -11.74 -18.93
C GLY A 316 12.86 -11.53 -18.93
N VAL A 317 13.50 -11.68 -17.77
CA VAL A 317 14.96 -11.49 -17.62
C VAL A 317 15.60 -12.68 -16.90
N ASN A 318 16.89 -12.90 -17.20
CA ASN A 318 17.57 -14.15 -16.80
C ASN A 318 18.22 -14.08 -15.41
N SER A 319 18.38 -12.88 -14.84
CA SER A 319 19.05 -12.70 -13.56
C SER A 319 18.58 -11.44 -12.83
N TYR A 320 18.81 -11.40 -11.51
CA TYR A 320 18.60 -10.19 -10.73
C TYR A 320 19.57 -9.06 -11.11
N GLU A 321 20.75 -9.39 -11.64
CA GLU A 321 21.67 -8.39 -12.18
C GLU A 321 21.07 -7.70 -13.41
N ASP A 322 20.36 -8.45 -14.26
CA ASP A 322 19.69 -7.89 -15.43
C ASP A 322 18.51 -7.00 -15.02
N VAL A 323 17.74 -7.35 -13.98
CA VAL A 323 16.74 -6.46 -13.37
C VAL A 323 17.34 -5.09 -13.01
N GLN A 324 18.55 -5.06 -12.44
CA GLN A 324 19.24 -3.81 -12.07
C GLN A 324 19.76 -3.05 -13.29
N LYS A 325 20.28 -3.76 -14.30
CA LYS A 325 20.79 -3.16 -15.54
C LYS A 325 19.67 -2.50 -16.34
N THR A 326 18.53 -3.18 -16.48
CA THR A 326 17.34 -2.64 -17.15
C THR A 326 16.75 -1.47 -16.36
N PHE A 327 16.76 -1.51 -15.01
CA PHE A 327 16.33 -0.38 -14.18
C PHE A 327 17.21 0.87 -14.39
N ARG A 328 18.54 0.68 -14.47
CA ARG A 328 19.46 1.77 -14.76
C ARG A 328 19.15 2.44 -16.10
N LEU A 329 18.89 1.64 -17.14
CA LEU A 329 18.52 2.14 -18.46
C LEU A 329 17.15 2.81 -18.48
N ALA A 330 16.17 2.27 -17.74
CA ALA A 330 14.85 2.88 -17.62
C ALA A 330 14.96 4.30 -17.05
N LYS A 331 15.73 4.48 -15.97
CA LYS A 331 15.97 5.83 -15.40
C LYS A 331 16.67 6.78 -16.36
N GLN A 332 17.60 6.30 -17.17
CA GLN A 332 18.36 7.13 -18.10
C GLN A 332 17.54 7.58 -19.31
N ASN A 333 16.61 6.74 -19.78
CA ASN A 333 15.97 6.92 -21.08
C ASN A 333 14.47 7.26 -20.99
N LEU A 334 13.77 6.73 -19.99
CA LEU A 334 12.38 7.09 -19.72
C LEU A 334 12.31 8.31 -18.79
N ASN A 335 13.22 8.36 -17.81
CA ASN A 335 13.45 9.50 -16.92
C ASN A 335 12.13 10.03 -16.32
N GLU A 336 11.70 11.22 -16.73
CA GLU A 336 10.57 11.92 -16.11
C GLU A 336 9.22 11.27 -16.40
N VAL A 337 9.11 10.37 -17.37
CA VAL A 337 7.86 9.65 -17.63
C VAL A 337 7.80 8.30 -16.92
N LEU A 338 8.90 7.80 -16.36
CA LEU A 338 8.90 6.56 -15.58
C LEU A 338 7.97 6.71 -14.37
N SER A 339 6.97 5.83 -14.24
CA SER A 339 5.99 5.87 -13.15
C SER A 339 6.03 4.66 -12.22
N ALA A 340 6.38 3.48 -12.73
CA ALA A 340 6.60 2.31 -11.92
C ALA A 340 7.73 1.44 -12.48
N TYR A 341 8.41 0.73 -11.57
CA TYR A 341 9.38 -0.30 -11.93
C TYR A 341 9.32 -1.42 -10.89
N GLU A 342 8.61 -2.48 -11.26
CA GLU A 342 8.33 -3.62 -10.40
C GLU A 342 9.09 -4.85 -10.89
N PHE A 343 9.41 -5.75 -9.96
CA PHE A 343 9.96 -7.05 -10.31
C PHE A 343 9.34 -8.17 -9.48
N TRP A 344 9.40 -9.39 -10.00
CA TRP A 344 9.08 -10.61 -9.27
C TRP A 344 9.85 -11.81 -9.81
N ASP A 345 9.97 -12.86 -9.01
CA ASP A 345 10.63 -14.11 -9.39
C ASP A 345 9.67 -15.15 -9.98
N ASP A 346 10.24 -16.19 -10.60
CA ASP A 346 9.49 -17.31 -11.17
C ASP A 346 8.51 -17.98 -10.16
N PRO A 347 8.91 -18.28 -8.91
CA PRO A 347 7.96 -18.79 -7.92
C PRO A 347 6.74 -17.88 -7.69
N SER A 348 6.93 -16.56 -7.65
CA SER A 348 5.81 -15.61 -7.59
C SER A 348 4.88 -15.73 -8.80
N MET A 349 5.45 -15.82 -10.01
CA MET A 349 4.67 -15.99 -11.25
C MET A 349 3.89 -17.32 -11.23
N ARG A 350 4.53 -18.44 -10.90
CA ARG A 350 3.90 -19.76 -10.81
C ARG A 350 2.70 -19.76 -9.87
N MET A 351 2.83 -19.12 -8.72
CA MET A 351 1.75 -19.01 -7.75
C MET A 351 0.55 -18.22 -8.30
N VAL A 352 0.81 -17.09 -8.97
CA VAL A 352 -0.25 -16.31 -9.63
C VAL A 352 -0.96 -17.16 -10.69
N LEU A 353 -0.23 -17.81 -11.59
CA LEU A 353 -0.81 -18.64 -12.64
C LEU A 353 -1.65 -19.81 -12.08
N ASN A 354 -1.24 -20.39 -10.95
CA ASN A 354 -1.97 -21.49 -10.29
C ASN A 354 -3.24 -21.05 -9.55
N HIS A 355 -3.35 -19.80 -9.12
CA HIS A 355 -4.43 -19.32 -8.23
C HIS A 355 -5.24 -18.14 -8.77
N SER A 356 -4.96 -17.68 -9.99
CA SER A 356 -5.70 -16.59 -10.62
C SER A 356 -7.13 -17.03 -10.95
N ALA A 357 -8.10 -16.38 -10.30
CA ALA A 357 -9.52 -16.61 -10.57
C ALA A 357 -9.93 -16.24 -12.00
N ASP A 358 -9.16 -15.34 -12.64
CA ASP A 358 -9.49 -14.74 -13.94
C ASP A 358 -8.79 -15.41 -15.14
N ASN A 359 -8.23 -16.61 -14.99
CA ASN A 359 -7.40 -17.25 -16.03
C ASN A 359 -6.30 -16.31 -16.55
N VAL A 360 -5.59 -15.61 -15.64
CA VAL A 360 -4.42 -14.80 -16.00
C VAL A 360 -3.47 -15.70 -16.79
N ARG A 361 -3.30 -15.39 -18.08
CA ARG A 361 -2.46 -16.18 -18.99
C ARG A 361 -1.04 -15.68 -18.88
N GLN A 362 -0.09 -16.61 -19.01
CA GLN A 362 1.31 -16.27 -19.17
C GLN A 362 1.45 -15.33 -20.39
N PRO A 363 1.90 -14.08 -20.20
CA PRO A 363 1.94 -13.09 -21.27
C PRO A 363 3.16 -13.24 -22.19
N LEU A 364 4.21 -13.93 -21.72
CA LEU A 364 5.43 -14.23 -22.45
C LEU A 364 5.44 -15.66 -22.98
N SER A 365 6.31 -15.96 -23.94
CA SER A 365 6.33 -17.28 -24.59
C SER A 365 6.91 -18.38 -23.71
N ASP A 366 7.94 -18.02 -22.93
CA ASP A 366 8.68 -18.92 -22.06
C ASP A 366 8.55 -18.51 -20.57
N SER A 367 9.00 -19.39 -19.66
CA SER A 367 9.21 -18.99 -18.26
C SER A 367 10.60 -18.39 -18.09
N HIS A 368 10.68 -17.35 -17.26
CA HIS A 368 11.92 -16.65 -16.95
C HIS A 368 12.17 -16.63 -15.44
N PRO A 369 13.43 -16.70 -14.98
CA PRO A 369 13.76 -16.64 -13.56
C PRO A 369 13.23 -15.37 -12.86
N PHE A 370 13.16 -14.26 -13.61
CA PHE A 370 12.64 -12.98 -13.14
C PHE A 370 11.78 -12.32 -14.22
N TYR A 371 10.88 -11.48 -13.75
CA TYR A 371 10.04 -10.62 -14.57
C TYR A 371 10.17 -9.18 -14.10
N VAL A 372 10.06 -8.24 -15.05
CA VAL A 372 10.11 -6.80 -14.81
C VAL A 372 8.92 -6.13 -15.46
N LEU A 373 8.17 -5.33 -14.71
CA LEU A 373 7.13 -4.45 -15.22
C LEU A 373 7.62 -3.01 -15.17
N VAL A 374 7.59 -2.34 -16.32
CA VAL A 374 7.96 -0.93 -16.45
C VAL A 374 6.73 -0.15 -16.90
N GLU A 375 6.31 0.82 -16.11
CA GLU A 375 5.24 1.74 -16.49
C GLU A 375 5.80 3.12 -16.81
N THR A 376 5.27 3.73 -17.88
CA THR A 376 5.41 5.16 -18.11
C THR A 376 4.07 5.85 -18.03
N SER A 377 4.07 7.06 -17.46
CA SER A 377 2.94 7.97 -17.38
C SER A 377 3.40 9.37 -17.77
N GLY A 378 2.91 9.83 -18.92
CA GLY A 378 3.22 11.13 -19.48
C GLY A 378 2.00 11.79 -20.13
N PHE A 379 2.27 12.79 -20.98
CA PHE A 379 1.24 13.67 -21.52
C PHE A 379 1.22 13.72 -23.04
N ASN A 380 2.34 13.44 -23.70
CA ASN A 380 2.44 13.39 -25.15
C ASN A 380 2.76 11.96 -25.56
N LYS A 381 1.75 11.29 -26.12
CA LYS A 381 1.86 9.89 -26.52
C LYS A 381 3.02 9.63 -27.49
N ASP A 382 3.24 10.49 -28.48
CA ASP A 382 4.26 10.26 -29.50
C ASP A 382 5.67 10.28 -28.89
N HIS A 383 5.95 11.25 -27.99
CA HIS A 383 7.23 11.31 -27.28
C HIS A 383 7.42 10.12 -26.33
N ASP A 384 6.35 9.72 -25.63
CA ASP A 384 6.41 8.62 -24.66
C ASP A 384 6.60 7.28 -25.41
N ASP A 385 5.93 7.08 -26.54
CA ASP A 385 6.11 5.94 -27.45
C ASP A 385 7.54 5.87 -28.00
N GLU A 386 8.12 7.00 -28.44
CA GLU A 386 9.51 7.06 -28.92
C GLU A 386 10.51 6.68 -27.81
N LYS A 387 10.34 7.23 -26.60
CA LYS A 387 11.17 6.89 -25.45
C LYS A 387 11.07 5.42 -25.07
N MET A 388 9.86 4.88 -25.03
CA MET A 388 9.62 3.47 -24.72
C MET A 388 10.24 2.57 -25.79
N GLY A 389 10.03 2.89 -27.07
CA GLY A 389 10.63 2.16 -28.20
C GLY A 389 12.15 2.12 -28.11
N HIS A 390 12.80 3.28 -27.92
CA HIS A 390 14.25 3.35 -27.79
C HIS A 390 14.76 2.56 -26.58
N PHE A 391 14.08 2.66 -25.44
CA PHE A 391 14.41 1.89 -24.24
C PHE A 391 14.33 0.37 -24.50
N ILE A 392 13.26 -0.10 -25.13
CA ILE A 392 13.09 -1.52 -25.50
C ILE A 392 14.22 -1.99 -26.42
N GLU A 393 14.54 -1.22 -27.47
CA GLU A 393 15.65 -1.54 -28.38
C GLU A 393 16.97 -1.70 -27.60
N MET A 394 17.30 -0.77 -26.70
CA MET A 394 18.53 -0.84 -25.92
C MET A 394 18.63 -2.03 -24.98
N VAL A 395 17.54 -2.39 -24.30
CA VAL A 395 17.57 -3.53 -23.37
C VAL A 395 17.64 -4.87 -24.10
N MET A 396 17.05 -4.94 -25.30
CA MET A 396 17.14 -6.10 -26.20
C MET A 396 18.54 -6.22 -26.82
N ASP A 397 19.09 -5.15 -27.39
CA ASP A 397 20.40 -5.14 -28.05
C ASP A 397 21.54 -5.50 -27.09
N LYS A 398 21.41 -5.11 -25.82
CA LYS A 398 22.38 -5.46 -24.77
C LYS A 398 22.19 -6.87 -24.21
N GLY A 399 21.14 -7.58 -24.63
CA GLY A 399 20.81 -8.92 -24.15
C GLY A 399 20.40 -8.97 -22.67
N TYR A 400 19.91 -7.86 -22.10
CA TYR A 400 19.45 -7.82 -20.71
C TYR A 400 18.03 -8.36 -20.56
N VAL A 401 17.25 -8.32 -21.65
CA VAL A 401 15.89 -8.88 -21.74
C VAL A 401 15.90 -10.08 -22.66
N ALA A 402 15.24 -11.16 -22.24
CA ALA A 402 15.10 -12.39 -23.02
C ALA A 402 13.84 -12.41 -23.88
N ASP A 403 12.72 -11.95 -23.33
CA ASP A 403 11.43 -11.78 -24.02
C ASP A 403 10.71 -10.55 -23.45
N GLY A 404 9.84 -9.92 -24.23
CA GLY A 404 9.17 -8.70 -23.85
C GLY A 404 7.89 -8.41 -24.61
N VAL A 405 6.89 -7.87 -23.91
CA VAL A 405 5.62 -7.43 -24.48
C VAL A 405 5.27 -6.02 -24.00
N LEU A 406 4.83 -5.18 -24.91
CA LEU A 406 4.31 -3.84 -24.64
C LEU A 406 2.78 -3.88 -24.69
N SER A 407 2.10 -3.19 -23.77
CA SER A 407 0.65 -3.09 -23.76
C SER A 407 0.12 -2.32 -24.98
N GLU A 408 -0.77 -2.92 -25.76
CA GLU A 408 -1.42 -2.30 -26.92
C GLU A 408 -2.63 -1.42 -26.54
N ASN A 409 -3.22 -1.68 -25.37
CA ASN A 409 -4.42 -1.00 -24.88
C ASN A 409 -4.55 -1.10 -23.34
N GLU A 410 -5.51 -0.37 -22.78
CA GLU A 410 -5.78 -0.31 -21.34
C GLU A 410 -6.12 -1.68 -20.72
N THR A 411 -6.83 -2.55 -21.45
CA THR A 411 -7.17 -3.90 -20.98
C THR A 411 -5.92 -4.75 -20.77
N GLN A 412 -4.99 -4.70 -21.73
CA GLN A 412 -3.72 -5.43 -21.62
C GLN A 412 -2.83 -4.84 -20.52
N LEU A 413 -2.79 -3.51 -20.40
CA LEU A 413 -2.11 -2.82 -19.30
C LEU A 413 -2.62 -3.29 -17.94
N ALA A 414 -3.94 -3.32 -17.74
CA ALA A 414 -4.57 -3.78 -16.50
C ALA A 414 -4.28 -5.26 -16.23
N THR A 415 -4.21 -6.09 -17.28
CA THR A 415 -3.84 -7.51 -17.16
C THR A 415 -2.40 -7.69 -16.66
N PHE A 416 -1.46 -6.88 -17.14
CA PHE A 416 -0.07 -6.93 -16.66
C PHE A 416 0.05 -6.49 -15.20
N TRP A 417 -0.66 -5.43 -14.81
CA TRP A 417 -0.72 -4.99 -13.42
C TRP A 417 -1.37 -6.04 -12.51
N ALA A 418 -2.43 -6.70 -12.97
CA ALA A 418 -3.11 -7.75 -12.20
C ALA A 418 -2.16 -8.89 -11.81
N ILE A 419 -1.20 -9.26 -12.66
CA ILE A 419 -0.16 -10.24 -12.31
C ILE A 419 0.60 -9.79 -11.07
N ARG A 420 1.12 -8.55 -11.08
CA ARG A 420 1.93 -7.98 -9.99
C ARG A 420 1.11 -7.74 -8.72
N GLU A 421 -0.11 -7.25 -8.83
CA GLU A 421 -0.96 -6.90 -7.69
C GLU A 421 -1.48 -8.13 -6.95
N THR A 422 -1.70 -9.25 -7.66
CA THR A 422 -2.29 -10.48 -7.09
C THR A 422 -1.26 -11.45 -6.48
N ILE A 423 0.04 -11.18 -6.56
CA ILE A 423 1.09 -12.06 -5.98
C ILE A 423 0.85 -12.30 -4.47
N SER A 424 0.50 -11.26 -3.72
CA SER A 424 0.27 -11.38 -2.27
C SER A 424 -0.94 -12.26 -1.94
N GLU A 425 -2.00 -12.18 -2.75
CA GLU A 425 -3.21 -13.00 -2.64
C GLU A 425 -2.90 -14.45 -3.03
N ALA A 426 -2.19 -14.65 -4.13
CA ALA A 426 -1.75 -15.97 -4.59
C ALA A 426 -0.94 -16.69 -3.51
N ALA A 427 -0.05 -15.98 -2.79
CA ALA A 427 0.68 -16.53 -1.64
C ALA A 427 -0.22 -17.07 -0.53
N VAL A 428 -1.22 -16.29 -0.14
CA VAL A 428 -2.17 -16.71 0.91
C VAL A 428 -3.02 -17.91 0.44
N LYS A 429 -3.38 -17.97 -0.85
CA LYS A 429 -4.10 -19.11 -1.44
C LYS A 429 -3.23 -20.37 -1.52
N THR A 430 -1.91 -20.23 -1.73
CA THR A 430 -0.96 -21.36 -1.73
C THR A 430 -0.76 -21.93 -0.31
N GLY A 431 -0.78 -21.09 0.71
CA GLY A 431 -0.75 -21.52 2.11
C GLY A 431 -0.50 -20.39 3.12
N PRO A 432 -0.50 -20.71 4.42
CA PRO A 432 -0.07 -19.80 5.49
C PRO A 432 1.28 -19.13 5.14
N THR A 433 1.31 -17.80 5.16
CA THR A 433 2.45 -17.03 4.61
C THR A 433 3.07 -16.14 5.68
N TYR A 434 4.36 -16.33 5.95
CA TYR A 434 5.18 -15.37 6.69
C TYR A 434 5.58 -14.25 5.75
N LYS A 435 5.12 -13.02 6.04
CA LYS A 435 5.31 -11.84 5.18
C LYS A 435 6.32 -10.89 5.80
N TYR A 436 7.37 -10.56 5.05
CA TYR A 436 8.33 -9.51 5.38
C TYR A 436 8.30 -8.44 4.30
N ASP A 437 8.17 -7.20 4.75
CA ASP A 437 8.18 -6.00 3.93
C ASP A 437 9.36 -5.18 4.41
N VAL A 438 10.41 -5.06 3.58
CA VAL A 438 11.72 -4.55 4.00
C VAL A 438 12.31 -3.60 2.97
N SER A 439 13.06 -2.60 3.44
CA SER A 439 13.89 -1.77 2.56
C SER A 439 15.34 -2.19 2.71
N ILE A 440 16.01 -2.52 1.61
CA ILE A 440 17.44 -2.88 1.60
C ILE A 440 18.10 -2.27 0.35
N PRO A 441 19.43 -2.07 0.34
CA PRO A 441 20.11 -1.51 -0.82
C PRO A 441 19.75 -2.29 -2.09
N ILE A 442 19.38 -1.60 -3.18
CA ILE A 442 18.90 -2.22 -4.42
C ILE A 442 19.79 -3.38 -4.88
N PRO A 443 21.14 -3.28 -4.91
CA PRO A 443 21.98 -4.39 -5.35
C PRO A 443 21.87 -5.68 -4.53
N GLN A 444 21.30 -5.59 -3.31
CA GLN A 444 21.18 -6.68 -2.34
C GLN A 444 19.76 -7.22 -2.21
N LEU A 445 18.75 -6.63 -2.88
CA LEU A 445 17.33 -6.98 -2.63
C LEU A 445 17.08 -8.49 -2.70
N TYR A 446 17.46 -9.11 -3.81
CA TYR A 446 17.19 -10.54 -3.99
C TYR A 446 18.11 -11.46 -3.20
N ASN A 447 19.24 -10.95 -2.67
CA ASN A 447 20.15 -11.75 -1.86
C ASN A 447 19.51 -12.19 -0.54
N LEU A 448 18.56 -11.42 0.01
CA LEU A 448 17.78 -11.84 1.17
C LEU A 448 16.91 -13.09 0.86
N VAL A 449 16.32 -13.14 -0.33
CA VAL A 449 15.50 -14.30 -0.77
C VAL A 449 16.39 -15.54 -0.88
N LEU A 450 17.56 -15.39 -1.52
CA LEU A 450 18.54 -16.48 -1.66
C LEU A 450 19.05 -16.95 -0.29
N ALA A 451 19.39 -16.03 0.61
CA ALA A 451 19.85 -16.35 1.95
C ALA A 451 18.77 -17.06 2.78
N THR A 452 17.51 -16.64 2.64
CA THR A 452 16.36 -17.29 3.30
C THR A 452 16.12 -18.70 2.76
N ARG A 453 16.21 -18.90 1.43
CA ARG A 453 16.13 -20.23 0.80
C ARG A 453 17.22 -21.15 1.30
N GLN A 454 18.47 -20.68 1.32
CA GLN A 454 19.60 -21.46 1.84
C GLN A 454 19.39 -21.84 3.31
N ARG A 455 19.03 -20.88 4.16
CA ARG A 455 18.82 -21.08 5.60
C ARG A 455 17.76 -22.15 5.88
N LEU A 456 16.61 -22.08 5.20
CA LEU A 456 15.53 -23.06 5.36
C LEU A 456 15.89 -24.42 4.76
N SER A 457 16.72 -24.45 3.71
CA SER A 457 17.20 -25.71 3.11
C SER A 457 18.19 -26.44 4.03
N ASP A 458 19.12 -25.71 4.65
CA ASP A 458 20.07 -26.25 5.62
C ASP A 458 19.37 -26.78 6.87
N ALA A 459 18.23 -26.19 7.24
CA ALA A 459 17.37 -26.69 8.32
C ALA A 459 16.49 -27.90 7.91
N GLY A 460 16.53 -28.33 6.64
CA GLY A 460 15.69 -29.42 6.12
C GLY A 460 14.21 -29.05 5.98
N LEU A 461 13.88 -27.76 6.02
CA LEU A 461 12.49 -27.24 6.00
C LEU A 461 12.02 -26.85 4.60
N PHE A 462 12.95 -26.67 3.67
CA PHE A 462 12.67 -26.28 2.30
C PHE A 462 13.55 -27.04 1.31
N LYS A 463 12.97 -27.40 0.17
CA LYS A 463 13.70 -27.86 -1.02
C LYS A 463 12.85 -27.48 -2.22
N ASP A 464 13.45 -26.77 -3.17
CA ASP A 464 12.76 -26.29 -4.35
C ASP A 464 12.06 -27.44 -5.09
N GLY A 465 10.80 -27.22 -5.49
CA GLY A 465 9.92 -28.22 -6.10
C GLY A 465 9.42 -29.35 -5.18
N ASN A 466 9.80 -29.41 -3.90
CA ASN A 466 9.31 -30.41 -2.95
C ASN A 466 8.27 -29.83 -1.99
N HIS A 467 6.99 -29.96 -2.35
CA HIS A 467 5.87 -29.49 -1.53
C HIS A 467 5.55 -30.36 -0.31
N GLY A 468 6.30 -31.44 -0.07
CA GLY A 468 6.14 -32.31 1.10
C GLY A 468 6.82 -31.80 2.37
N LEU A 469 7.63 -30.74 2.28
CA LEU A 469 8.31 -30.12 3.42
C LEU A 469 7.47 -28.99 4.07
N PRO A 470 7.80 -28.56 5.30
CA PRO A 470 7.06 -27.52 6.00
C PRO A 470 6.91 -26.22 5.21
N VAL A 471 7.94 -25.82 4.44
CA VAL A 471 7.90 -24.66 3.55
C VAL A 471 7.65 -25.13 2.11
N LYS A 472 6.59 -24.61 1.50
CA LYS A 472 6.20 -24.91 0.11
C LYS A 472 6.97 -24.08 -0.91
N GLU A 473 7.06 -22.78 -0.67
CA GLU A 473 7.64 -21.81 -1.59
C GLU A 473 8.24 -20.63 -0.81
N ILE A 474 9.27 -20.01 -1.38
CA ILE A 474 9.89 -18.78 -0.86
C ILE A 474 10.00 -17.82 -2.04
N THR A 475 9.38 -16.65 -1.94
CA THR A 475 9.26 -15.72 -3.07
C THR A 475 9.76 -14.33 -2.73
N GLY A 476 10.24 -13.63 -3.76
CA GLY A 476 10.67 -12.24 -3.69
C GLY A 476 10.12 -11.42 -4.85
N TYR A 477 9.44 -10.32 -4.52
CA TYR A 477 8.96 -9.33 -5.48
C TYR A 477 8.93 -7.95 -4.85
N GLY A 478 8.73 -6.91 -5.65
CA GLY A 478 8.49 -5.58 -5.11
C GLY A 478 8.96 -4.45 -6.01
N HIS A 479 9.21 -3.33 -5.35
CA HIS A 479 9.43 -2.04 -5.95
C HIS A 479 10.95 -1.79 -6.01
N ILE A 480 11.54 -1.86 -7.21
CA ILE A 480 12.98 -1.61 -7.36
C ILE A 480 13.27 -0.11 -7.16
N GLY A 481 12.32 0.74 -7.55
CA GLY A 481 12.45 2.20 -7.59
C GLY A 481 12.83 2.85 -6.25
N ASP A 482 12.35 2.28 -5.15
CA ASP A 482 12.49 2.77 -3.77
C ASP A 482 13.19 1.75 -2.85
N GLY A 483 13.66 0.63 -3.39
CA GLY A 483 14.43 -0.37 -2.66
C GLY A 483 13.59 -1.25 -1.73
N ASN A 484 12.33 -1.50 -2.08
CA ASN A 484 11.37 -2.28 -1.28
C ASN A 484 11.26 -3.73 -1.76
N LEU A 485 11.49 -4.69 -0.86
CA LEU A 485 11.27 -6.11 -1.11
C LEU A 485 10.12 -6.66 -0.25
N HIS A 486 9.19 -7.32 -0.90
CA HIS A 486 8.23 -8.24 -0.31
C HIS A 486 8.81 -9.66 -0.35
N LEU A 487 9.31 -10.13 0.79
CA LEU A 487 9.75 -11.51 0.99
C LEU A 487 8.60 -12.31 1.61
N ASN A 488 8.21 -13.40 0.96
CA ASN A 488 7.21 -14.32 1.48
C ASN A 488 7.78 -15.73 1.65
N VAL A 489 7.52 -16.33 2.81
CA VAL A 489 7.76 -17.75 3.07
C VAL A 489 6.41 -18.42 3.21
N VAL A 490 6.02 -19.23 2.23
CA VAL A 490 4.73 -19.91 2.18
C VAL A 490 4.89 -21.31 2.75
N ALA A 491 4.16 -21.61 3.82
CA ALA A 491 4.25 -22.87 4.54
C ALA A 491 3.02 -23.76 4.32
N GLN A 492 3.11 -25.03 4.72
CA GLN A 492 1.93 -25.90 4.84
C GLN A 492 1.02 -25.43 6.00
N GLU A 493 1.63 -25.08 7.13
CA GLU A 493 1.00 -24.54 8.31
C GLU A 493 1.96 -23.58 9.03
N TYR A 494 1.43 -22.68 9.87
CA TYR A 494 2.29 -21.89 10.75
C TYR A 494 2.90 -22.79 11.82
N SER A 495 4.24 -22.91 11.84
CA SER A 495 4.95 -23.73 12.81
C SER A 495 6.01 -22.92 13.58
N PRO A 496 6.25 -23.25 14.88
CA PRO A 496 7.34 -22.64 15.63
C PRO A 496 8.71 -22.92 15.03
N GLU A 497 8.89 -24.04 14.36
CA GLU A 497 10.14 -24.44 13.72
C GLU A 497 10.51 -23.51 12.56
N VAL A 498 9.58 -23.28 11.62
CA VAL A 498 9.78 -22.32 10.52
C VAL A 498 9.99 -20.91 11.08
N SER A 499 9.15 -20.50 12.03
CA SER A 499 9.22 -19.16 12.64
C SER A 499 10.59 -18.90 13.29
N LYS A 500 11.13 -19.85 14.06
CA LYS A 500 12.47 -19.74 14.68
C LYS A 500 13.61 -19.79 13.68
N CYS A 501 13.39 -20.40 12.51
CA CYS A 501 14.41 -20.46 11.46
C CYS A 501 14.58 -19.11 10.75
N ILE A 502 13.47 -18.36 10.59
CA ILE A 502 13.44 -17.08 9.87
C ILE A 502 13.46 -15.85 10.79
N GLU A 503 13.02 -15.95 12.04
CA GLU A 503 13.10 -14.88 13.05
C GLU A 503 14.00 -15.30 14.21
N PRO A 504 15.05 -14.51 14.55
CA PRO A 504 15.33 -13.14 14.08
C PRO A 504 16.16 -13.03 12.79
N PHE A 505 16.52 -14.13 12.14
CA PHE A 505 17.45 -14.16 10.99
C PHE A 505 17.19 -13.09 9.91
N VAL A 506 15.94 -12.96 9.45
CA VAL A 506 15.57 -11.97 8.42
C VAL A 506 15.84 -10.54 8.91
N TYR A 507 15.50 -10.23 10.16
CA TYR A 507 15.73 -8.91 10.74
C TYR A 507 17.22 -8.61 10.93
N GLU A 508 18.00 -9.59 11.41
CA GLU A 508 19.46 -9.48 11.54
C GLU A 508 20.13 -9.28 10.19
N TRP A 509 19.69 -10.02 9.16
CA TRP A 509 20.21 -9.87 7.80
C TRP A 509 19.95 -8.46 7.28
N VAL A 510 18.71 -7.95 7.42
CA VAL A 510 18.34 -6.59 7.02
C VAL A 510 19.17 -5.54 7.76
N ALA A 511 19.33 -5.69 9.09
CA ALA A 511 20.13 -4.80 9.91
C ALA A 511 21.62 -4.78 9.47
N SER A 512 22.19 -5.95 9.14
CA SER A 512 23.58 -6.04 8.66
C SER A 512 23.84 -5.32 7.34
N HIS A 513 22.77 -5.05 6.56
CA HIS A 513 22.79 -4.28 5.32
C HIS A 513 22.27 -2.84 5.48
N GLN A 514 22.14 -2.36 6.72
CA GLN A 514 21.63 -1.03 7.05
C GLN A 514 20.23 -0.76 6.47
N GLY A 515 19.40 -1.80 6.42
CA GLY A 515 18.03 -1.74 5.89
C GLY A 515 16.96 -1.40 6.93
N SER A 516 15.72 -1.28 6.43
CA SER A 516 14.51 -1.14 7.24
C SER A 516 13.74 -2.46 7.31
N ILE A 517 13.35 -2.90 8.51
CA ILE A 517 12.50 -4.09 8.72
C ILE A 517 11.01 -3.84 8.39
N SER A 518 10.65 -2.59 8.10
CA SER A 518 9.34 -2.21 7.59
C SER A 518 9.49 -1.04 6.64
N ALA A 519 9.11 -1.24 5.38
CA ALA A 519 9.27 -0.24 4.34
C ALA A 519 8.00 0.58 4.18
N GLU A 520 6.84 -0.08 4.10
CA GLU A 520 5.54 0.55 3.85
C GLU A 520 4.46 0.16 4.88
N HIS A 521 4.50 -1.06 5.42
CA HIS A 521 3.38 -1.57 6.22
C HIS A 521 3.29 -1.02 7.66
N GLY A 522 4.32 -0.30 8.12
CA GLY A 522 4.42 0.18 9.51
C GLY A 522 4.94 -0.87 10.49
N LEU A 523 4.94 -0.58 11.79
CA LEU A 523 5.38 -1.53 12.82
C LEU A 523 4.21 -2.23 13.50
N GLY A 524 3.13 -1.51 13.79
CA GLY A 524 1.97 -2.01 14.51
C GLY A 524 2.32 -2.78 15.77
N LEU A 525 1.57 -3.86 16.02
CA LEU A 525 1.85 -4.82 17.09
C LEU A 525 2.96 -5.78 16.68
N MET A 526 3.01 -6.13 15.39
CA MET A 526 3.84 -7.21 14.87
C MET A 526 5.34 -6.93 14.94
N LYS A 527 5.76 -5.71 14.59
CA LYS A 527 7.18 -5.36 14.44
C LYS A 527 7.67 -4.38 15.50
N ALA A 528 6.81 -3.88 16.40
CA ALA A 528 7.21 -2.98 17.48
C ALA A 528 8.40 -3.51 18.31
N PRO A 529 8.43 -4.79 18.75
CA PRO A 529 9.58 -5.31 19.51
C PRO A 529 10.89 -5.37 18.72
N HIS A 530 10.82 -5.28 17.39
CA HIS A 530 11.96 -5.47 16.48
C HIS A 530 12.51 -4.14 15.94
N LEU A 531 11.99 -2.99 16.36
CA LEU A 531 12.40 -1.68 15.85
C LEU A 531 13.92 -1.41 15.95
N HIS A 532 14.59 -1.99 16.96
CA HIS A 532 16.03 -1.86 17.19
C HIS A 532 16.90 -2.37 16.04
N TYR A 533 16.38 -3.23 15.15
CA TYR A 533 17.09 -3.67 13.95
C TYR A 533 17.24 -2.57 12.90
N SER A 534 16.43 -1.51 12.95
CA SER A 534 16.45 -0.41 11.98
C SER A 534 16.64 0.97 12.59
N LYS A 535 16.50 1.10 13.92
CA LYS A 535 16.66 2.36 14.62
C LYS A 535 17.56 2.19 15.84
N PRO A 536 18.58 3.03 16.01
CA PRO A 536 19.42 2.98 17.20
C PRO A 536 18.66 3.51 18.42
N GLU A 537 19.10 3.11 19.60
CA GLU A 537 18.44 3.44 20.87
C GLU A 537 18.15 4.95 21.07
N PRO A 538 19.06 5.90 20.74
CA PRO A 538 18.75 7.32 20.87
C PRO A 538 17.53 7.77 20.06
N MET A 539 17.30 7.19 18.87
CA MET A 539 16.12 7.50 18.07
C MET A 539 14.85 6.92 18.70
N ILE A 540 14.91 5.68 19.21
CA ILE A 540 13.78 5.03 19.88
C ILE A 540 13.41 5.80 21.16
N SER A 541 14.41 6.18 21.96
CA SER A 541 14.24 7.02 23.14
C SER A 541 13.59 8.37 22.80
N MET A 542 13.98 9.01 21.70
CA MET A 542 13.34 10.25 21.24
C MET A 542 11.87 10.04 20.85
N MET A 543 11.53 8.95 20.16
CA MET A 543 10.13 8.61 19.84
C MET A 543 9.30 8.39 21.10
N LYS A 544 9.86 7.69 22.11
CA LYS A 544 9.22 7.48 23.42
C LYS A 544 8.97 8.81 24.15
N ASN A 545 9.93 9.74 24.11
CA ASN A 545 9.77 11.07 24.70
C ASN A 545 8.65 11.87 24.02
N ILE A 546 8.55 11.82 22.69
CA ILE A 546 7.46 12.46 21.93
C ILE A 546 6.11 11.82 22.31
N LYS A 547 6.03 10.49 22.35
CA LYS A 547 4.82 9.78 22.77
C LYS A 547 4.39 10.17 24.18
N HIS A 548 5.33 10.23 25.13
CA HIS A 548 5.02 10.62 26.51
C HIS A 548 4.58 12.08 26.63
N LEU A 549 5.17 12.99 25.84
CA LEU A 549 4.78 14.40 25.79
C LEU A 549 3.34 14.57 25.29
N VAL A 550 2.97 13.84 24.23
CA VAL A 550 1.67 14.00 23.57
C VAL A 550 0.57 13.19 24.26
N ASP A 551 0.88 11.98 24.72
CA ASP A 551 -0.05 11.03 25.35
C ASP A 551 0.49 10.50 26.69
N PRO A 552 0.49 11.32 27.75
CA PRO A 552 1.06 10.94 29.04
C PRO A 552 0.31 9.79 29.73
N ASN A 553 -0.99 9.62 29.47
CA ASN A 553 -1.79 8.51 29.98
C ASN A 553 -1.71 7.25 29.09
N GLN A 554 -0.98 7.32 27.97
CA GLN A 554 -0.76 6.22 27.03
C GLN A 554 -2.05 5.60 26.48
N ILE A 555 -3.14 6.36 26.38
CA ILE A 555 -4.44 5.83 25.93
C ILE A 555 -4.50 5.59 24.42
N MET A 556 -3.65 6.24 23.62
CA MET A 556 -3.71 6.19 22.16
C MET A 556 -2.95 5.00 21.60
N ASN A 557 -3.73 4.04 21.07
CA ASN A 557 -3.32 2.82 20.39
C ASN A 557 -2.21 2.06 21.14
N PRO A 558 -2.45 1.64 22.40
CA PRO A 558 -1.43 1.07 23.26
C PRO A 558 -0.91 -0.28 22.76
N TYR A 559 0.18 -0.75 23.38
CA TYR A 559 0.92 -1.97 23.02
C TYR A 559 1.59 -1.92 21.64
N LYS A 560 1.49 -0.77 20.97
CA LYS A 560 2.02 -0.45 19.64
C LYS A 560 2.56 0.99 19.69
N PHE A 561 3.27 1.48 18.69
CA PHE A 561 4.09 0.78 17.70
C PHE A 561 5.58 0.83 18.12
N LEU A 562 5.85 1.29 19.35
CA LEU A 562 7.17 1.41 19.98
C LEU A 562 7.46 0.21 20.91
N PRO A 563 8.74 -0.17 21.12
CA PRO A 563 9.14 -1.26 22.01
C PRO A 563 8.87 -1.02 23.51
#